data_AF-A0A5S5C245-F1
#
_entry.id   AF-A0A5S5C245-F1
#
_cell.length_a   1.000
_cell.length_b   1.000
_cell.length_c   1.000
_cell.angle_alpha   90.00
_cell.angle_beta   90.00
_cell.angle_gamma   90.00
#
_symmetry.space_group_name_H-M   'P 1'
#
loop_
_entity.id
_entity.type
_entity.pdbx_description
1 polymer ?
#
loop_
_entity_poly.entity_id
_entity_poly.type
_entity_poly.pdbx_seq_one_letter_code
_entity_poly.pdbx_strand_id
1 'polypeptide(L)' 'MIASITWFTIFAIVASAQQIRYWRRTGNKREAWVFLGWMIAAWGLGIALIAGVEFPAPTKPILPQWK' A
#
# COMPACT_ATOMS: atom_id res chain seq x y z
N MET A 1 6.93 17.21 -9.24
CA MET A 1 7.24 15.84 -8.80
C MET A 1 7.06 15.69 -7.29
N ILE A 2 7.82 16.40 -6.45
CA ILE A 2 7.72 16.31 -4.97
C ILE A 2 6.32 16.70 -4.45
N ALA A 3 5.78 17.84 -4.90
CA ALA A 3 4.45 18.29 -4.48
C ALA A 3 3.33 17.27 -4.79
N SER A 4 3.43 16.57 -5.92
CA SER A 4 2.48 15.54 -6.34
C SER A 4 2.51 14.31 -5.42
N ILE A 5 3.71 13.89 -4.99
CA ILE A 5 3.91 12.78 -4.05
C ILE A 5 3.39 13.16 -2.65
N THR A 6 3.64 14.39 -2.21
CA THR A 6 3.14 14.90 -0.93
C THR A 6 1.61 14.91 -0.88
N TRP A 7 0.95 15.41 -1.93
CA TRP A 7 -0.52 15.41 -1.99
C TRP A 7 -1.12 14.00 -2.04
N PHE A 8 -0.53 13.12 -2.84
CA PHE A 8 -0.94 11.71 -2.89
C PHE A 8 -0.82 11.04 -1.52
N THR A 9 0.28 11.31 -0.81
CA THR A 9 0.54 10.78 0.54
C THR A 9 -0.51 11.27 1.54
N ILE A 10 -0.78 12.58 1.56
CA ILE A 10 -1.77 13.18 2.46
C ILE A 10 -3.15 12.55 2.19
N PHE A 11 -3.54 12.44 0.92
CA PHE A 11 -4.81 11.83 0.55
C PHE A 11 -4.90 10.36 1.01
N ALA A 12 -3.84 9.57 0.80
CA ALA A 12 -3.78 8.17 1.23
C ALA A 12 -3.91 8.02 2.75
N ILE A 13 -3.27 8.90 3.53
CA ILE A 13 -3.37 8.92 5.00
C ILE A 13 -4.80 9.25 5.43
N VAL A 14 -5.42 10.28 4.83
CA VAL A 14 -6.80 10.68 5.17
C VAL A 14 -7.79 9.57 4.85
N ALA A 15 -7.71 8.98 3.65
CA ALA A 15 -8.57 7.87 3.25
C ALA A 15 -8.41 6.65 4.19
N SER A 16 -7.16 6.32 4.55
CA SER A 16 -6.87 5.22 5.47
C SER A 16 -7.44 5.48 6.87
N ALA A 17 -7.31 6.70 7.39
CA ALA A 17 -7.87 7.07 8.68
C ALA A 17 -9.41 6.99 8.69
N GLN A 18 -10.07 7.43 7.61
CA GLN A 18 -11.51 7.32 7.46
C GLN A 18 -11.96 5.85 7.44
N GLN A 19 -11.27 5.00 6.70
CA GLN A 19 -11.60 3.58 6.59
C GLN A 19 -11.42 2.84 7.92
N ILE A 20 -10.32 3.11 8.63
CA ILE A 20 -10.09 2.55 9.98
C ILE A 20 -11.18 3.03 10.95
N ARG A 21 -11.57 4.30 10.88
CA ARG A 21 -12.64 4.85 11.73
C ARG A 21 -13.99 4.18 11.44
N TYR A 22 -14.29 3.91 10.17
CA TYR A 22 -15.49 3.17 9.77
C TYR A 22 -15.52 1.76 10.39
N TRP A 23 -14.46 0.96 10.22
CA TRP A 23 -14.44 -0.40 10.75
C TRP A 23 -14.39 -0.47 12.28
N ARG A 24 -13.75 0.50 12.94
CA ARG A 24 -13.83 0.62 14.40
C ARG A 24 -15.26 0.82 14.89
N ARG A 25 -16.10 1.54 14.12
CA ARG A 25 -17.52 1.76 14.44
C ARG A 25 -18.39 0.56 14.13
N THR A 26 -18.10 -0.20 13.08
CA THR A 26 -18.87 -1.41 12.72
C THR A 26 -18.46 -2.66 13.48
N GLY A 27 -17.50 -2.58 14.41
CA GLY A 27 -17.04 -3.72 15.22
C GLY A 27 -16.00 -4.62 14.54
N ASN A 28 -15.64 -4.32 13.30
CA ASN A 28 -14.70 -5.08 12.46
C ASN A 28 -13.23 -4.72 12.76
N LYS A 29 -12.82 -4.95 14.01
CA LYS A 29 -11.47 -4.57 14.49
C LYS A 29 -10.35 -5.32 13.76
N ARG A 30 -10.60 -6.57 13.36
CA ARG A 30 -9.61 -7.41 12.65
C ARG A 30 -9.32 -6.84 11.27
N GLU A 31 -10.37 -6.46 10.55
CA GLU A 31 -10.32 -5.90 9.20
C GLU A 31 -9.55 -4.57 9.20
N ALA A 32 -9.74 -3.75 10.24
CA ALA A 32 -8.97 -2.52 10.42
C ALA A 32 -7.47 -2.76 10.55
N TRP A 33 -7.06 -3.79 11.31
CA TRP A 33 -5.65 -4.17 11.45
C TRP A 33 -5.07 -4.75 10.16
N VAL A 34 -5.83 -5.61 9.47
CA VAL A 34 -5.42 -6.18 8.18
C VAL A 34 -5.20 -5.09 7.16
N PHE A 35 -6.13 -4.14 7.04
CA PHE A 35 -5.98 -3.02 6.12
C PHE A 35 -4.80 -2.11 6.48
N LEU A 36 -4.61 -1.80 7.77
CA LEU A 36 -3.47 -0.98 8.20
C LEU A 36 -2.14 -1.66 7.82
N GLY A 37 -2.04 -2.98 8.02
CA GLY A 37 -0.88 -3.77 7.60
C GLY A 37 -0.64 -3.68 6.09
N TRP A 38 -1.69 -3.83 5.28
CA TRP A 38 -1.60 -3.68 3.83
C TRP A 38 -1.19 -2.27 3.39
N MET A 39 -1.71 -1.24 4.04
CA MET A 39 -1.32 0.15 3.74
C MET A 39 0.13 0.43 4.05
N ILE A 40 0.63 -0.02 5.21
CA ILE A 40 2.04 0.14 5.58
C ILE A 40 2.93 -0.58 4.56
N ALA A 41 2.60 -1.82 4.20
CA ALA A 41 3.36 -2.61 3.25
C ALA A 41 3.39 -1.96 1.86
N ALA A 42 2.24 -1.57 1.32
CA ALA A 42 2.13 -0.94 0.01
C ALA A 42 2.86 0.41 -0.04
N TRP A 43 2.73 1.22 1.00
CA TRP A 43 3.37 2.53 1.07
C TRP A 43 4.89 2.42 1.23
N GLY A 44 5.37 1.49 2.07
CA GLY A 44 6.79 1.18 2.22
C GLY A 44 7.42 0.67 0.92
N LEU A 45 6.73 -0.22 0.20
CA LEU A 45 7.15 -0.68 -1.13
C LEU A 45 7.24 0.48 -2.13
N GLY A 46 6.23 1.38 -2.13
CA GLY A 46 6.24 2.55 -3.00
C GLY A 46 7.43 3.47 -2.73
N ILE A 47 7.76 3.73 -1.46
CA ILE A 47 8.95 4.52 -1.10
C ILE A 47 10.24 3.81 -1.52
N ALA A 48 10.35 2.51 -1.26
CA ALA A 48 11.54 1.74 -1.64
C ALA A 48 11.80 1.81 -3.15
N LEU A 49 10.76 1.65 -3.96
CA LEU A 49 10.85 1.78 -5.42
C LEU A 49 11.26 3.19 -5.86
N ILE A 50 10.68 4.24 -5.25
CA ILE A 50 11.06 5.64 -5.54
C ILE A 50 12.52 5.92 -5.12
N ALA A 51 12.99 5.30 -4.05
CA ALA A 51 14.35 5.41 -3.55
C ALA A 51 15.37 4.60 -4.38
N GLY A 52 14.93 3.91 -5.43
CA GLY A 52 15.80 3.13 -6.32
C GLY A 52 16.08 1.71 -5.85
N VAL A 53 15.28 1.16 -4.94
CA VAL A 53 15.32 -0.28 -4.63
C VAL A 53 14.75 -1.03 -5.83
N GLU A 54 15.61 -1.79 -6.50
CA GLU A 54 15.21 -2.66 -7.59
C GLU A 54 14.87 -4.05 -7.06
N PHE A 55 13.74 -4.58 -7.52
CA PHE A 55 13.44 -6.00 -7.33
C PHE A 55 14.30 -6.82 -8.30
N PRO A 56 14.83 -7.99 -7.87
CA PRO A 56 15.55 -8.85 -8.78
C PRO A 56 14.66 -9.23 -9.96
N ALA A 57 15.21 -9.15 -11.17
CA ALA A 57 14.49 -9.56 -12.37
C ALA A 57 14.05 -11.03 -12.20
N PRO A 58 12.76 -11.35 -12.47
CA PRO A 58 12.28 -12.72 -12.35
C PRO A 58 13.04 -13.61 -13.33
N THR A 59 13.74 -14.62 -12.82
CA THR A 59 14.50 -15.59 -13.63
C THR A 59 13.59 -16.59 -14.34
N LYS A 60 12.30 -16.62 -13.98
CA LYS A 60 11.25 -17.42 -14.60
C LYS A 60 9.96 -16.60 -14.64
N PRO A 61 9.12 -16.74 -15.69
CA PRO A 61 7.80 -16.13 -15.70
C PRO A 61 6.98 -16.64 -14.51
N ILE A 62 6.30 -15.71 -13.82
CA ILE A 62 5.46 -16.01 -12.66
C ILE A 62 4.32 -16.96 -13.04
N LEU A 63 3.85 -16.87 -14.28
CA LEU A 63 2.83 -17.75 -14.86
C LEU A 63 3.35 -18.34 -16.18
N PRO A 64 4.18 -19.40 -16.14
CA PRO A 64 4.80 -19.96 -17.34
C PRO A 64 3.80 -20.55 -18.36
N GLN A 65 2.58 -20.83 -17.92
CA GLN A 65 1.49 -21.41 -18.72
C GLN A 65 0.51 -20.36 -19.32
N TRP A 66 0.67 -19.07 -19.05
CA TRP A 66 -0.14 -18.02 -19.68
C TRP A 66 0.51 -17.61 -21.00
N LYS A 67 0.03 -18.17 -22.11
CA LYS A 67 0.30 -17.76 -23.49
C LYS A 67 -0.94 -17.12 -24.08
#